data_AF-A0A8H7WCB6-F1
#
_entry.id   AF-A0A8H7WCB6-F1
#
_cell.length_a   1.000
_cell.length_b   1.000
_cell.length_c   1.000
_cell.angle_alpha   90.00
_cell.angle_beta   90.00
_cell.angle_gamma   90.00
#
_symmetry.space_group_name_H-M   'P 1'
#
loop_
_entity.id
_entity.type
_entity.pdbx_description
1 polymer ?
#
loop_
_entity_poly.entity_id
_entity_poly.type
_entity_poly.pdbx_seq_one_letter_code
_entity_poly.pdbx_strand_id
1 'polypeptide(L)'
;MGGRKTDQTDVPAPEDPDRKRVLNVLAQRRYRQRQRNRLAELEKKARLPSTEKDGQDSRSISPQSESREEEGIDKLPADIGVGTLTGHADAEDGTQCQFQFPSDATLEVPELKVVDVIHDIAVLLQCEDTIRNIKSIRTFTSTTCPSGHPLPTTFLPTHEQKRIPHHPVLDLLPWPPVRSKLIRVFNRSPNIRPPVARDPLAMMTLLNNMETPEDGLRVNGRDGYEADNWEVGQRFFANWWWALECEIVERSSALRVLRGKESLFVEG
;
A
#
# COMPACT_ATOMS: atom_id res chain seq x y z
N MET A 1 30.40 -41.16 23.69
CA MET A 1 30.54 -40.67 22.30
C MET A 1 29.38 -39.69 22.07
N GLY A 2 29.52 -38.37 22.15
CA GLY A 2 30.46 -37.52 21.40
C GLY A 2 29.63 -36.69 20.41
N GLY A 3 28.83 -35.75 20.93
CA GLY A 3 27.92 -34.91 20.13
C GLY A 3 28.69 -33.90 19.28
N ARG A 4 28.33 -33.80 18.00
CA ARG A 4 28.81 -32.72 17.12
C ARG A 4 27.88 -31.52 17.24
N LYS A 5 28.33 -30.53 18.02
CA LYS A 5 27.96 -29.13 17.82
C LYS A 5 28.65 -28.66 16.54
N THR A 6 27.88 -28.35 15.50
CA THR A 6 28.37 -27.53 14.39
C THR A 6 27.70 -26.17 14.49
N ASP A 7 28.30 -25.30 15.31
CA ASP A 7 28.03 -23.87 15.28
C ASP A 7 29.35 -23.18 14.92
N GLN A 8 29.62 -23.11 13.62
CA GLN A 8 30.61 -22.22 13.03
C GLN A 8 29.97 -21.63 11.78
N THR A 9 29.58 -20.36 11.90
CA THR A 9 29.14 -19.52 10.79
C THR A 9 30.31 -19.32 9.84
N ASP A 10 30.18 -19.85 8.63
CA ASP A 10 31.14 -19.67 7.54
C ASP A 10 31.04 -18.23 7.00
N VAL A 11 31.76 -17.32 7.65
CA VAL A 11 31.89 -15.92 7.20
C VAL A 11 33.18 -15.83 6.40
N PRO A 12 33.12 -15.53 5.09
CA PRO A 12 34.31 -15.46 4.24
C PRO A 12 35.34 -14.44 4.74
N ALA A 13 36.61 -14.73 4.48
CA ALA A 13 37.74 -13.89 4.87
C ALA A 13 37.62 -12.46 4.31
N PRO A 14 38.17 -11.43 4.99
CA PRO A 14 37.96 -10.02 4.63
C PRO A 14 38.26 -9.63 3.18
N GLU A 15 39.12 -10.37 2.49
CA GLU A 15 39.61 -10.10 1.14
C GLU A 15 38.85 -10.85 0.04
N ASP A 16 37.83 -11.65 0.41
CA ASP A 16 37.01 -12.37 -0.56
C ASP A 16 36.03 -11.42 -1.29
N PRO A 17 36.03 -11.38 -2.64
CA PRO A 17 35.12 -10.53 -3.41
C PRO A 17 33.63 -10.80 -3.15
N ASP A 18 33.26 -12.02 -2.74
CA ASP A 18 31.89 -12.42 -2.47
C ASP A 18 31.46 -12.23 -1.00
N ARG A 19 32.36 -11.78 -0.11
CA ARG A 19 32.07 -11.54 1.30
C ARG A 19 30.87 -10.62 1.52
N LYS A 20 30.77 -9.53 0.74
CA LYS A 20 29.65 -8.58 0.84
C LYS A 20 28.31 -9.24 0.52
N ARG A 21 28.28 -10.14 -0.46
CA ARG A 21 27.06 -10.88 -0.84
C ARG A 21 26.66 -11.84 0.28
N VAL A 22 27.61 -12.61 0.80
CA VAL A 22 27.36 -13.55 1.90
C VAL A 22 26.88 -12.83 3.16
N LEU A 23 27.48 -11.69 3.52
CA LEU A 23 27.05 -10.88 4.66
C LEU A 23 25.63 -10.33 4.47
N ASN A 24 25.27 -9.86 3.28
CA ASN A 24 23.92 -9.39 2.98
C ASN A 24 22.89 -10.53 3.07
N VAL A 25 23.23 -11.73 2.57
CA VAL A 25 22.37 -12.91 2.69
C VAL A 25 22.16 -13.31 4.16
N LEU A 26 23.22 -13.30 4.97
CA LEU A 26 23.12 -13.60 6.41
C LEU A 26 22.35 -12.52 7.17
N ALA A 27 22.55 -11.24 6.84
CA ALA A 27 21.80 -10.13 7.39
C ALA A 27 20.31 -10.26 7.06
N GLN A 28 19.98 -10.61 5.81
CA GLN A 28 18.61 -10.83 5.36
C GLN A 28 17.96 -12.02 6.07
N ARG A 29 18.72 -13.11 6.27
CA ARG A 29 18.25 -14.28 7.01
C ARG A 29 17.95 -13.95 8.47
N ARG A 30 18.85 -13.22 9.15
CA ARG A 30 18.66 -12.74 10.53
C ARG A 30 17.50 -11.75 10.64
N TYR A 31 17.30 -10.89 9.64
CA TYR A 31 16.17 -9.97 9.58
C TYR A 31 14.84 -10.73 9.51
N ARG A 32 14.72 -11.68 8.56
CA ARG A 32 13.52 -12.52 8.42
C ARG A 32 13.25 -13.35 9.66
N GLN A 33 14.30 -13.84 10.32
CA GLN A 33 14.17 -14.57 11.57
C GLN A 33 13.64 -13.68 12.71
N ARG A 34 14.17 -12.46 12.86
CA ARG A 34 13.65 -11.48 13.83
C ARG A 34 12.20 -11.10 13.56
N GLN A 35 11.83 -10.93 12.29
CA GLN A 35 10.45 -10.67 11.88
C GLN A 35 9.51 -11.84 12.23
N ARG A 36 9.92 -13.08 11.95
CA ARG A 36 9.15 -14.28 12.32
C ARG A 36 8.98 -14.41 13.84
N ASN A 37 10.03 -14.13 14.61
CA ASN A 37 9.96 -14.17 16.06
C ASN A 37 9.03 -13.09 16.61
N ARG A 38 9.13 -11.84 16.10
CA ARG A 38 8.26 -10.73 16.49
C ARG A 38 6.78 -11.02 16.20
N LEU A 39 6.49 -11.61 15.02
CA LEU A 39 5.14 -12.04 14.68
C LEU A 39 4.62 -13.14 15.62
N ALA A 40 5.45 -14.14 15.92
CA ALA A 40 5.07 -15.20 16.85
C ALA A 40 4.87 -14.70 18.30
N GLU A 41 5.63 -13.70 18.75
CA GLU A 41 5.43 -13.04 20.04
C GLU A 41 4.12 -12.25 20.09
N LEU A 42 3.82 -11.49 19.02
CA LEU A 42 2.57 -10.76 18.91
C LEU A 42 1.37 -11.70 18.84
N GLU A 43 1.49 -12.81 18.11
CA GLU A 43 0.46 -13.84 18.05
C GLU A 43 0.23 -14.51 19.41
N LYS A 44 1.30 -14.82 20.15
CA LYS A 44 1.20 -15.31 21.54
C LYS A 44 0.56 -14.28 22.46
N LYS A 45 0.90 -12.99 22.30
CA LYS A 45 0.33 -11.90 23.09
C LYS A 45 -1.15 -11.66 22.75
N ALA A 46 -1.55 -11.86 21.50
CA ALA A 46 -2.95 -11.78 21.06
C ALA A 46 -3.77 -13.03 21.43
N ARG A 47 -3.13 -14.20 21.53
CA ARG A 47 -3.75 -15.46 22.01
C ARG A 47 -3.83 -15.55 23.53
N LEU A 48 -3.13 -14.69 24.27
CA LEU A 48 -3.30 -14.57 25.72
C LEU A 48 -4.44 -13.59 26.00
N PRO A 49 -5.50 -13.98 26.73
CA PRO A 49 -6.54 -13.06 27.13
C PRO A 49 -5.99 -12.05 28.14
N SER A 50 -6.38 -10.78 27.98
CA SER A 50 -6.10 -9.68 28.89
C SER A 50 -6.54 -10.06 30.31
N THR A 51 -5.59 -10.26 31.22
CA THR A 51 -5.89 -10.12 32.64
C THR A 51 -5.77 -8.64 32.96
N GLU A 52 -6.92 -7.96 33.01
CA GLU A 52 -7.05 -6.75 33.79
C GLU A 52 -6.69 -7.09 35.25
N LYS A 53 -5.67 -6.42 35.76
CA LYS A 53 -5.54 -6.13 37.19
C LYS A 53 -5.15 -4.67 37.32
N ASP A 54 -6.18 -3.82 37.43
CA ASP A 54 -6.08 -2.62 38.24
C ASP A 54 -5.84 -3.01 39.70
N GLY A 55 -5.07 -2.17 40.39
CA GLY A 55 -4.73 -2.35 41.80
C GLY A 55 -5.96 -2.38 42.69
N GLN A 56 -5.93 -3.29 43.65
CA GLN A 56 -6.80 -3.30 44.82
C GLN A 56 -6.53 -2.09 45.71
N ASP A 57 -7.61 -1.37 46.01
CA ASP A 57 -7.82 -0.78 47.32
C ASP A 57 -7.99 -1.90 48.38
N SER A 58 -7.66 -1.55 49.61
CA SER A 58 -7.31 -2.48 50.68
C SER A 58 -8.46 -3.27 51.34
N ARG A 59 -8.16 -4.53 51.71
CA ARG A 59 -8.74 -5.42 52.75
C ARG A 59 -10.19 -5.92 52.62
N SER A 60 -10.36 -7.26 52.58
CA SER A 60 -11.05 -8.11 53.59
C SER A 60 -11.91 -9.28 53.02
N ILE A 61 -11.67 -10.50 53.55
CA ILE A 61 -12.61 -11.62 53.87
C ILE A 61 -13.21 -12.52 52.74
N SER A 62 -13.02 -13.84 52.89
CA SER A 62 -13.52 -15.02 52.12
C SER A 62 -14.96 -15.49 52.52
N PRO A 63 -15.52 -16.69 52.16
CA PRO A 63 -15.43 -17.61 50.98
C PRO A 63 -16.83 -18.17 50.45
N GLN A 64 -16.78 -19.07 49.43
CA GLN A 64 -17.62 -20.28 49.11
C GLN A 64 -18.33 -20.31 47.71
N SER A 65 -17.85 -21.13 46.74
CA SER A 65 -18.31 -22.48 46.26
C SER A 65 -19.49 -22.41 45.27
N GLU A 66 -19.57 -23.02 44.07
CA GLU A 66 -19.36 -24.42 43.62
C GLU A 66 -19.17 -24.51 42.06
N SER A 67 -18.86 -25.72 41.57
CA SER A 67 -18.29 -26.13 40.27
C SER A 67 -19.24 -26.83 39.27
N ARG A 68 -18.88 -26.88 37.95
CA ARG A 68 -18.93 -28.00 36.94
C ARG A 68 -19.40 -27.58 35.52
N GLU A 69 -18.58 -27.71 34.45
CA GLU A 69 -18.41 -28.82 33.43
C GLU A 69 -19.56 -28.90 32.39
N GLU A 70 -19.45 -29.19 31.08
CA GLU A 70 -18.41 -29.25 30.02
C GLU A 70 -19.12 -29.51 28.63
N GLU A 71 -18.45 -29.17 27.50
CA GLU A 71 -18.47 -29.76 26.12
C GLU A 71 -19.80 -29.91 25.29
N GLY A 72 -19.90 -29.85 23.96
CA GLY A 72 -18.96 -29.83 22.82
C GLY A 72 -19.39 -30.87 21.75
N ILE A 73 -19.81 -30.49 20.52
CA ILE A 73 -19.97 -31.43 19.37
C ILE A 73 -19.61 -30.77 18.02
N ASP A 74 -18.91 -31.55 17.20
CA ASP A 74 -18.31 -31.30 15.89
C ASP A 74 -19.05 -32.11 14.77
N LYS A 75 -18.94 -31.66 13.52
CA LYS A 75 -19.02 -32.38 12.20
C LYS A 75 -20.35 -32.73 11.45
N LEU A 76 -20.27 -32.42 10.13
CA LEU A 76 -21.03 -32.74 8.89
C LEU A 76 -21.08 -34.27 8.53
N PRO A 77 -21.61 -34.80 7.38
CA PRO A 77 -22.19 -34.22 6.13
C PRO A 77 -23.40 -34.99 5.45
N ALA A 78 -23.80 -34.50 4.25
CA ALA A 78 -24.19 -35.21 3.00
C ALA A 78 -25.66 -35.54 2.60
N ASP A 79 -25.91 -35.27 1.31
CA ASP A 79 -26.80 -35.87 0.30
C ASP A 79 -28.28 -35.47 0.08
N ILE A 80 -28.46 -34.65 -0.98
CA ILE A 80 -29.24 -34.85 -2.23
C ILE A 80 -30.49 -35.75 -2.15
N GLY A 81 -31.65 -35.14 -2.38
CA GLY A 81 -32.88 -35.83 -2.79
C GLY A 81 -33.85 -34.88 -3.51
N VAL A 82 -33.98 -35.06 -4.83
CA VAL A 82 -34.93 -34.37 -5.71
C VAL A 82 -36.36 -34.81 -5.41
N GLY A 83 -37.30 -33.88 -5.34
CA GLY A 83 -38.73 -34.17 -5.19
C GLY A 83 -39.62 -33.01 -5.63
N THR A 84 -39.93 -32.96 -6.92
CA THR A 84 -41.04 -32.18 -7.49
C THR A 84 -42.36 -32.70 -6.95
N LEU A 85 -43.22 -31.87 -6.33
CA LEU A 85 -44.68 -31.99 -6.45
C LEU A 85 -45.39 -30.63 -6.28
N THR A 86 -46.37 -30.47 -7.14
CA THR A 86 -47.27 -29.36 -7.43
C THR A 86 -48.32 -29.04 -6.35
N GLY A 87 -48.56 -27.73 -6.15
CA GLY A 87 -49.89 -27.12 -6.09
C GLY A 87 -50.60 -27.03 -4.74
N HIS A 88 -50.88 -25.81 -4.26
CA HIS A 88 -52.22 -25.19 -4.24
C HIS A 88 -52.15 -23.82 -3.55
N ALA A 89 -53.01 -22.91 -4.01
CA ALA A 89 -53.21 -21.57 -3.48
C ALA A 89 -53.65 -21.61 -2.01
N ASP A 90 -53.27 -20.60 -1.23
CA ASP A 90 -54.22 -19.74 -0.50
C ASP A 90 -53.49 -18.55 0.12
N ALA A 91 -54.25 -17.48 0.26
CA ALA A 91 -53.81 -16.14 0.61
C ALA A 91 -53.72 -15.91 2.13
N GLU A 92 -53.03 -14.81 2.44
CA GLU A 92 -53.17 -13.92 3.59
C GLU A 92 -52.16 -13.99 4.74
N ASP A 93 -51.68 -12.78 5.00
CA ASP A 93 -51.09 -12.21 6.21
C ASP A 93 -49.73 -12.73 6.69
N GLY A 94 -48.69 -12.13 6.12
CA GLY A 94 -47.38 -12.08 6.73
C GLY A 94 -46.81 -10.70 6.46
N THR A 95 -46.93 -9.79 7.45
CA THR A 95 -46.13 -8.57 7.51
C THR A 95 -44.66 -8.99 7.40
N GLN A 96 -44.11 -8.93 6.19
CA GLN A 96 -42.67 -9.03 6.02
C GLN A 96 -42.09 -7.82 6.71
N CYS A 97 -41.44 -8.04 7.86
CA CYS A 97 -40.43 -7.12 8.35
C CYS A 97 -39.35 -7.04 7.26
N GLN A 98 -39.56 -6.15 6.29
CA GLN A 98 -38.59 -5.81 5.29
C GLN A 98 -37.47 -5.12 6.06
N PHE A 99 -36.48 -5.92 6.46
CA PHE A 99 -35.23 -5.43 7.03
C PHE A 99 -34.53 -4.65 5.93
N GLN A 100 -34.90 -3.38 5.81
CA GLN A 100 -34.27 -2.46 4.90
C GLN A 100 -32.99 -2.03 5.59
N PHE A 101 -31.87 -2.63 5.15
CA PHE A 101 -30.57 -2.11 5.49
C PHE A 101 -30.58 -0.60 5.18
N PRO A 102 -30.21 0.27 6.14
CA PRO A 102 -29.99 1.67 5.84
C PRO A 102 -29.08 1.72 4.63
N SER A 103 -29.57 2.37 3.56
CA SER A 103 -28.87 2.58 2.30
C SER A 103 -27.38 2.75 2.55
N ASP A 104 -26.56 1.92 1.89
CA ASP A 104 -25.10 1.99 1.83
C ASP A 104 -24.64 3.42 2.06
N ALA A 105 -24.25 3.74 3.30
CA ALA A 105 -23.48 4.94 3.52
C ALA A 105 -22.16 4.64 2.83
N THR A 106 -21.98 5.14 1.60
CA THR A 106 -20.70 5.12 0.91
C THR A 106 -19.72 5.82 1.83
N LEU A 107 -18.98 5.04 2.62
CA LEU A 107 -17.85 5.53 3.36
C LEU A 107 -16.90 6.05 2.29
N GLU A 108 -16.83 7.38 2.12
CA GLU A 108 -15.76 7.96 1.32
C GLU A 108 -14.48 7.60 2.07
N VAL A 109 -13.75 6.61 1.55
CA VAL A 109 -12.43 6.22 2.01
C VAL A 109 -11.45 7.03 1.16
N PRO A 110 -10.97 8.21 1.62
CA PRO A 110 -10.14 9.07 0.80
C PRO A 110 -8.85 8.38 0.36
N GLU A 111 -8.43 7.34 1.08
CA GLU A 111 -7.28 6.50 0.78
C GLU A 111 -7.44 5.68 -0.51
N LEU A 112 -8.68 5.32 -0.91
CA LEU A 112 -8.94 4.61 -2.16
C LEU A 112 -9.03 5.55 -3.35
N LYS A 113 -9.37 6.81 -3.12
CA LYS A 113 -9.58 7.79 -4.18
C LYS A 113 -8.35 8.03 -5.04
N VAL A 114 -7.17 8.06 -4.44
CA VAL A 114 -5.93 8.22 -5.22
C VAL A 114 -5.69 7.00 -6.12
N VAL A 115 -6.04 5.80 -5.66
CA VAL A 115 -5.90 4.56 -6.45
C VAL A 115 -6.86 4.58 -7.63
N ASP A 116 -8.11 4.99 -7.41
CA ASP A 116 -9.11 5.13 -8.47
C ASP A 116 -8.65 6.15 -9.53
N VAL A 117 -8.21 7.33 -9.08
CA VAL A 117 -7.69 8.37 -9.99
C VAL A 117 -6.45 7.90 -10.76
N ILE A 118 -5.51 7.22 -10.09
CA ILE A 118 -4.33 6.64 -10.75
C ILE A 118 -4.75 5.61 -11.80
N HIS A 119 -5.76 4.79 -11.50
CA HIS A 119 -6.28 3.81 -12.45
C HIS A 119 -6.92 4.48 -13.67
N ASP A 120 -7.76 5.51 -13.46
CA ASP A 120 -8.39 6.27 -14.53
C ASP A 120 -7.34 6.93 -15.45
N ILE A 121 -6.29 7.52 -14.87
CA ILE A 121 -5.16 8.08 -15.62
C ILE A 121 -4.39 6.99 -16.37
N ALA A 122 -4.17 5.83 -15.76
CA ALA A 122 -3.48 4.73 -16.42
C ALA A 122 -4.25 4.23 -17.65
N VAL A 123 -5.58 4.10 -17.55
CA VAL A 123 -6.47 3.78 -18.68
C VAL A 123 -6.44 4.87 -19.74
N LEU A 124 -6.51 6.15 -19.34
CA LEU A 124 -6.40 7.29 -20.25
C LEU A 124 -5.10 7.26 -21.06
N LEU A 125 -4.00 6.87 -20.43
CA LEU A 125 -2.66 6.81 -21.00
C LEU A 125 -2.30 5.44 -21.62
N GLN A 126 -3.23 4.50 -21.60
CA GLN A 126 -3.11 3.12 -22.10
C GLN A 126 -1.87 2.41 -21.53
N CYS A 127 -1.74 2.42 -20.20
CA CYS A 127 -0.64 1.78 -19.51
C CYS A 127 -1.04 0.95 -18.30
N GLU A 128 -2.33 0.78 -18.01
CA GLU A 128 -2.93 0.06 -16.88
C GLU A 128 -2.34 -1.34 -16.64
N ASP A 129 -2.11 -2.11 -17.69
CA ASP A 129 -1.53 -3.47 -17.58
C ASP A 129 -0.01 -3.44 -17.36
N THR A 130 0.62 -2.31 -17.65
CA THR A 130 2.08 -2.17 -17.67
C THR A 130 2.64 -1.38 -16.48
N ILE A 131 1.81 -0.59 -15.78
CA ILE A 131 2.26 0.28 -14.68
C ILE A 131 2.86 -0.49 -13.50
N ARG A 132 2.50 -1.76 -13.29
CA ARG A 132 3.06 -2.62 -12.21
C ARG A 132 4.17 -3.55 -12.70
N ASN A 133 4.50 -3.53 -13.99
CA ASN A 133 5.56 -4.36 -14.55
C ASN A 133 6.90 -3.64 -14.45
N ILE A 134 7.77 -4.11 -13.54
CA ILE A 134 9.12 -3.56 -13.28
C ILE A 134 9.96 -3.36 -14.55
N LYS A 135 9.78 -4.21 -15.57
CA LYS A 135 10.56 -4.17 -16.81
C LYS A 135 9.90 -3.36 -17.92
N SER A 136 8.72 -2.80 -17.67
CA SER A 136 8.01 -2.00 -18.66
C SER A 136 8.79 -0.73 -18.97
N ILE A 137 8.97 -0.48 -20.25
CA ILE A 137 9.56 0.74 -20.79
C ILE A 137 8.71 1.21 -21.95
N ARG A 138 8.50 2.52 -22.06
CA ARG A 138 7.81 3.15 -23.18
C ARG A 138 8.44 4.49 -23.52
N THR A 139 8.17 4.94 -24.73
CA THR A 139 8.32 6.33 -25.14
C THR A 139 6.92 6.86 -25.40
N PHE A 140 6.52 7.91 -24.70
CA PHE A 140 5.14 8.39 -24.72
C PHE A 140 5.02 9.61 -25.64
N THR A 141 4.33 9.43 -26.78
CA THR A 141 4.17 10.44 -27.83
C THR A 141 2.72 10.81 -28.11
N SER A 142 1.75 10.05 -27.59
CA SER A 142 0.34 10.29 -27.85
C SER A 142 -0.11 11.63 -27.25
N THR A 143 -0.90 12.39 -28.01
CA THR A 143 -1.54 13.62 -27.56
C THR A 143 -3.06 13.50 -27.49
N THR A 144 -3.59 12.31 -27.75
CA THR A 144 -5.02 12.01 -27.76
C THR A 144 -5.32 10.80 -26.87
N CYS A 145 -6.48 10.81 -26.23
CA CYS A 145 -6.99 9.69 -25.46
C CYS A 145 -7.57 8.59 -26.39
N PRO A 146 -7.89 7.39 -25.87
CA PRO A 146 -8.46 6.29 -26.67
C PRO A 146 -9.75 6.67 -27.42
N SER A 147 -10.55 7.60 -26.89
CA SER A 147 -11.77 8.10 -27.54
C SER A 147 -11.51 9.15 -28.63
N GLY A 148 -10.25 9.49 -28.90
CA GLY A 148 -9.85 10.42 -29.96
C GLY A 148 -9.85 11.90 -29.57
N HIS A 149 -10.28 12.25 -28.36
CA HIS A 149 -10.18 13.61 -27.85
C HIS A 149 -8.74 13.97 -27.45
N PRO A 150 -8.35 15.26 -27.45
CA PRO A 150 -7.07 15.70 -26.92
C PRO A 150 -6.90 15.29 -25.44
N LEU A 151 -5.68 14.93 -25.05
CA LEU A 151 -5.37 14.70 -23.64
C LEU A 151 -5.48 16.00 -22.83
N PRO A 152 -5.85 15.92 -21.54
CA PRO A 152 -5.74 17.06 -20.62
C PRO A 152 -4.35 17.68 -20.67
N THR A 153 -4.27 18.99 -20.51
CA THR A 153 -3.03 19.78 -20.60
C THR A 153 -1.92 19.24 -19.69
N THR A 154 -2.29 18.92 -18.45
CA THR A 154 -1.49 18.27 -17.41
C THR A 154 -0.80 16.98 -17.88
N PHE A 155 -1.48 16.20 -18.72
CA PHE A 155 -1.04 14.88 -19.18
C PHE A 155 -0.49 14.85 -20.60
N LEU A 156 -0.45 16.00 -21.30
CA LEU A 156 0.28 16.09 -22.56
C LEU A 156 1.75 15.66 -22.38
N PRO A 157 2.32 14.91 -23.34
CA PRO A 157 3.67 14.39 -23.24
C PRO A 157 4.71 15.51 -23.29
N THR A 158 5.61 15.50 -22.31
CA THR A 158 6.80 16.36 -22.25
C THR A 158 7.82 16.02 -23.35
N HIS A 159 8.78 16.92 -23.55
CA HIS A 159 9.89 16.70 -24.49
C HIS A 159 10.69 15.42 -24.18
N GLU A 160 10.87 15.11 -22.89
CA GLU A 160 11.59 13.95 -22.38
C GLU A 160 10.81 12.66 -22.60
N GLN A 161 9.51 12.65 -22.28
CA GLN A 161 8.63 11.49 -22.48
C GLN A 161 8.61 11.03 -23.94
N LYS A 162 8.71 11.98 -24.88
CA LYS A 162 8.76 11.71 -26.33
C LYS A 162 10.07 11.11 -26.84
N ARG A 163 11.16 11.14 -26.05
CA ARG A 163 12.51 10.80 -26.54
C ARG A 163 13.24 9.74 -25.72
N ILE A 164 12.98 9.69 -24.42
CA ILE A 164 13.72 8.84 -23.49
C ILE A 164 12.83 7.65 -23.11
N PRO A 165 13.23 6.39 -23.36
CA PRO A 165 12.50 5.24 -22.85
C PRO A 165 12.45 5.27 -21.32
N HIS A 166 11.24 5.18 -20.76
CA HIS A 166 11.01 5.29 -19.32
C HIS A 166 9.85 4.40 -18.87
N HIS A 167 9.76 4.17 -17.57
CA HIS A 167 8.69 3.34 -17.00
C HIS A 167 7.35 4.11 -17.00
N PRO A 168 6.21 3.50 -17.37
CA PRO A 168 4.92 4.18 -17.51
C PRO A 168 4.40 4.84 -16.24
N VAL A 169 4.82 4.37 -15.05
CA VAL A 169 4.45 4.99 -13.76
C VAL A 169 4.80 6.47 -13.69
N LEU A 170 5.85 6.90 -14.39
CA LEU A 170 6.26 8.30 -14.42
C LEU A 170 5.25 9.18 -15.17
N ASP A 171 4.44 8.59 -16.05
CA ASP A 171 3.43 9.33 -16.81
C ASP A 171 2.21 9.70 -15.98
N LEU A 172 1.98 9.00 -14.86
CA LEU A 172 0.81 9.13 -13.98
C LEU A 172 0.85 10.39 -13.12
N LEU A 173 2.04 11.00 -12.94
CA LEU A 173 2.20 12.20 -12.13
C LEU A 173 1.67 13.42 -12.88
N PRO A 174 0.85 14.27 -12.25
CA PRO A 174 0.18 15.37 -12.94
C PRO A 174 1.14 16.53 -13.25
N TRP A 175 2.36 16.57 -12.70
CA TRP A 175 3.25 17.72 -12.88
C TRP A 175 4.26 17.48 -14.00
N PRO A 176 4.14 18.13 -15.18
CA PRO A 176 5.09 17.93 -16.28
C PRO A 176 6.57 18.13 -15.90
N PRO A 177 6.95 19.18 -15.11
CA PRO A 177 8.35 19.35 -14.68
C PRO A 177 8.87 18.18 -13.85
N VAL A 178 8.04 17.61 -12.97
CA VAL A 178 8.38 16.46 -12.13
C VAL A 178 8.60 15.22 -13.00
N ARG A 179 7.71 14.96 -13.97
CA ARG A 179 7.86 13.86 -14.95
C ARG A 179 9.17 13.98 -15.71
N SER A 180 9.46 15.13 -16.31
CA SER A 180 10.71 15.39 -17.03
C SER A 180 11.95 15.18 -16.15
N LYS A 181 11.92 15.66 -14.90
CA LYS A 181 13.04 15.53 -13.95
C LYS A 181 13.28 14.06 -13.56
N LEU A 182 12.22 13.32 -13.24
CA LEU A 182 12.30 11.89 -12.93
C LEU A 182 12.85 11.10 -14.11
N ILE A 183 12.32 11.30 -15.31
CA ILE A 183 12.79 10.61 -16.53
C ILE A 183 14.28 10.86 -16.77
N ARG A 184 14.72 12.11 -16.66
CA ARG A 184 16.15 12.45 -16.82
C ARG A 184 17.02 11.75 -15.77
N VAL A 185 16.59 11.69 -14.52
CA VAL A 185 17.33 11.03 -13.42
C VAL A 185 17.38 9.51 -13.61
N PHE A 186 16.27 8.88 -13.96
CA PHE A 186 16.24 7.43 -14.19
C PHE A 186 16.96 7.01 -15.48
N ASN A 187 17.18 7.93 -16.43
CA ASN A 187 18.06 7.73 -17.58
C ASN A 187 19.56 7.84 -17.25
N ARG A 188 19.94 8.17 -16.01
CA ARG A 188 21.34 8.18 -15.56
C ARG A 188 21.77 6.82 -14.98
N SER A 189 23.08 6.60 -14.87
CA SER A 189 23.62 5.45 -14.14
C SER A 189 23.17 5.47 -12.67
N PRO A 190 22.80 4.30 -12.07
CA PRO A 190 22.31 4.23 -10.69
C PRO A 190 23.21 4.92 -9.65
N ASN A 191 24.53 4.89 -9.83
CA ASN A 191 25.48 5.45 -8.86
C ASN A 191 25.37 6.97 -8.66
N ILE A 192 24.89 7.69 -9.69
CA ILE A 192 24.73 9.16 -9.64
C ILE A 192 23.29 9.58 -9.35
N ARG A 193 22.36 8.64 -9.21
CA ARG A 193 20.98 8.93 -8.81
C ARG A 193 20.91 9.23 -7.31
N PRO A 194 19.87 9.94 -6.85
CA PRO A 194 19.52 10.04 -5.43
C PRO A 194 19.39 8.64 -4.79
N PRO A 195 19.70 8.46 -3.49
CA PRO A 195 19.73 7.15 -2.83
C PRO A 195 18.51 6.27 -3.08
N VAL A 196 17.28 6.80 -2.95
CA VAL A 196 16.04 6.03 -3.18
C VAL A 196 15.88 5.58 -4.64
N ALA A 197 16.48 6.29 -5.59
CA ALA A 197 16.39 6.04 -7.03
C ALA A 197 17.48 5.10 -7.57
N ARG A 198 18.42 4.68 -6.72
CA ARG A 198 19.50 3.73 -7.09
C ARG A 198 19.01 2.29 -7.12
N ASP A 199 17.95 1.99 -6.36
CA ASP A 199 17.44 0.64 -6.22
C ASP A 199 16.79 0.12 -7.52
N PRO A 200 16.99 -1.16 -7.91
CA PRO A 200 16.34 -1.73 -9.09
C PRO A 200 14.81 -1.70 -9.06
N LEU A 201 14.20 -1.67 -7.88
CA LEU A 201 12.76 -1.59 -7.66
C LEU A 201 12.27 -0.16 -7.40
N ALA A 202 13.12 0.86 -7.58
CA ALA A 202 12.77 2.26 -7.32
C ALA A 202 11.46 2.72 -8.00
N MET A 203 11.11 2.17 -9.18
CA MET A 203 9.83 2.47 -9.84
C MET A 203 8.62 1.88 -9.09
N MET A 204 8.75 0.69 -8.53
CA MET A 204 7.69 0.12 -7.68
C MET A 204 7.65 0.78 -6.32
N THR A 205 8.81 1.16 -5.77
CA THR A 205 8.88 1.98 -4.57
C THR A 205 8.19 3.32 -4.80
N LEU A 206 8.35 3.95 -5.97
CA LEU A 206 7.63 5.17 -6.33
C LEU A 206 6.11 4.93 -6.31
N LEU A 207 5.62 3.91 -7.02
CA LEU A 207 4.20 3.56 -7.05
C LEU A 207 3.63 3.30 -5.65
N ASN A 208 4.32 2.49 -4.85
CA ASN A 208 3.91 2.19 -3.48
C ASN A 208 3.87 3.44 -2.59
N ASN A 209 4.83 4.37 -2.76
CA ASN A 209 4.81 5.64 -2.04
C ASN A 209 3.67 6.55 -2.50
N MET A 210 3.20 6.43 -3.76
CA MET A 210 2.03 7.16 -4.24
C MET A 210 0.75 6.62 -3.61
N GLU A 211 0.59 5.30 -3.57
CA GLU A 211 -0.60 4.61 -3.06
C GLU A 211 -0.60 4.44 -1.51
N THR A 212 0.36 5.04 -0.80
CA THR A 212 0.43 4.90 0.67
C THR A 212 -0.78 5.58 1.33
N PRO A 213 -1.64 4.85 2.07
CA PRO A 213 -2.92 5.37 2.57
C PRO A 213 -2.80 6.65 3.43
N GLU A 214 -1.86 6.67 4.37
CA GLU A 214 -1.78 7.77 5.34
C GLU A 214 -0.97 8.98 4.86
N ASP A 215 0.03 8.77 4.01
CA ASP A 215 1.03 9.79 3.69
C ASP A 215 1.63 9.69 2.27
N GLY A 216 0.91 9.02 1.35
CA GLY A 216 1.21 9.02 -0.08
C GLY A 216 0.67 10.25 -0.82
N LEU A 217 0.28 10.09 -2.08
CA LEU A 217 -0.40 11.15 -2.82
C LEU A 217 -1.89 11.18 -2.46
N ARG A 218 -2.51 12.35 -2.59
CA ARG A 218 -3.96 12.55 -2.40
C ARG A 218 -4.51 13.45 -3.49
N VAL A 219 -5.80 13.29 -3.78
CA VAL A 219 -6.52 14.10 -4.77
C VAL A 219 -7.75 14.73 -4.11
N ASN A 220 -7.79 16.05 -4.12
CA ASN A 220 -8.91 16.87 -3.64
C ASN A 220 -9.97 16.99 -4.75
N GLY A 221 -11.24 16.78 -4.42
CA GLY A 221 -12.30 16.73 -5.45
C GLY A 221 -12.18 15.50 -6.39
N ARG A 222 -13.09 15.34 -7.36
CA ARG A 222 -13.14 14.11 -8.18
C ARG A 222 -12.22 14.14 -9.41
N ASP A 223 -11.62 15.30 -9.71
CA ASP A 223 -10.86 15.49 -10.93
C ASP A 223 -9.35 15.33 -10.68
N GLY A 224 -8.80 14.22 -11.19
CA GLY A 224 -7.37 13.94 -11.18
C GLY A 224 -6.57 14.58 -12.30
N TYR A 225 -7.24 15.24 -13.26
CA TYR A 225 -6.60 15.84 -14.43
C TYR A 225 -6.04 17.24 -14.17
N GLU A 226 -6.43 17.87 -13.08
CA GLU A 226 -5.91 19.17 -12.65
C GLU A 226 -4.78 18.99 -11.63
N ALA A 227 -3.60 19.51 -11.92
CA ALA A 227 -2.43 19.38 -11.05
C ALA A 227 -2.62 20.00 -9.66
N ASP A 228 -3.46 21.03 -9.55
CA ASP A 228 -3.74 21.77 -8.32
C ASP A 228 -4.58 20.96 -7.32
N ASN A 229 -5.30 19.95 -7.81
CA ASN A 229 -6.08 19.05 -6.96
C ASN A 229 -5.20 18.03 -6.24
N TRP A 230 -3.93 17.88 -6.63
CA TRP A 230 -3.04 16.90 -6.02
C TRP A 230 -2.31 17.46 -4.81
N GLU A 231 -2.27 16.66 -3.75
CA GLU A 231 -1.50 16.93 -2.54
C GLU A 231 -0.44 15.84 -2.34
N VAL A 232 0.80 16.27 -2.08
CA VAL A 232 1.90 15.38 -1.72
C VAL A 232 1.90 15.11 -0.22
N GLY A 233 1.87 13.84 0.17
CA GLY A 233 2.04 13.40 1.55
C GLY A 233 3.50 13.21 1.98
N GLN A 234 3.71 13.07 3.30
CA GLN A 234 5.04 13.07 3.90
C GLN A 234 5.90 11.87 3.48
N ARG A 235 5.32 10.68 3.29
CA ARG A 235 6.03 9.47 2.86
C ARG A 235 6.55 9.62 1.44
N PHE A 236 5.74 10.19 0.56
CA PHE A 236 6.17 10.50 -0.81
C PHE A 236 7.25 11.58 -0.78
N PHE A 237 7.04 12.67 -0.03
CA PHE A 237 7.98 13.77 0.06
C PHE A 237 9.36 13.34 0.56
N ALA A 238 9.44 12.60 1.68
CA ALA A 238 10.72 12.17 2.27
C ALA A 238 11.63 11.44 1.25
N ASN A 239 11.04 10.66 0.34
CA ASN A 239 11.76 9.92 -0.68
C ASN A 239 12.02 10.74 -1.95
N TRP A 240 11.06 11.54 -2.37
CA TRP A 240 11.02 12.11 -3.72
C TRP A 240 11.06 13.65 -3.76
N TRP A 241 11.34 14.32 -2.64
CA TRP A 241 11.38 15.79 -2.53
C TRP A 241 12.27 16.45 -3.59
N TRP A 242 13.40 15.83 -3.93
CA TRP A 242 14.35 16.32 -4.94
C TRP A 242 13.73 16.41 -6.35
N ALA A 243 12.64 15.69 -6.60
CA ALA A 243 11.93 15.73 -7.86
C ALA A 243 10.90 16.88 -7.93
N LEU A 244 10.43 17.35 -6.77
CA LEU A 244 9.33 18.31 -6.66
C LEU A 244 9.81 19.75 -6.83
N GLU A 245 8.92 20.62 -7.31
CA GLU A 245 9.13 22.06 -7.39
C GLU A 245 8.61 22.74 -6.11
N CYS A 246 9.17 23.90 -5.75
CA CYS A 246 8.80 24.63 -4.52
C CYS A 246 7.29 24.88 -4.41
N GLU A 247 6.64 25.28 -5.51
CA GLU A 247 5.19 25.55 -5.53
C GLU A 247 4.37 24.30 -5.15
N ILE A 248 4.77 23.12 -5.60
CA ILE A 248 4.08 21.85 -5.26
C ILE A 248 4.22 21.58 -3.76
N VAL A 249 5.40 21.83 -3.19
CA VAL A 249 5.70 21.61 -1.78
C VAL A 249 4.94 22.60 -0.90
N GLU A 250 4.94 23.88 -1.26
CA GLU A 250 4.23 24.94 -0.54
C GLU A 250 2.72 24.70 -0.53
N ARG A 251 2.13 24.41 -1.71
CA ARG A 251 0.69 24.09 -1.83
C ARG A 251 0.33 22.85 -1.04
N SER A 252 1.09 21.77 -1.18
CA SER A 252 0.83 20.52 -0.45
C SER A 252 0.94 20.74 1.06
N SER A 253 1.91 21.53 1.52
CA SER A 253 2.06 21.87 2.93
C SER A 253 0.87 22.67 3.46
N ALA A 254 0.37 23.66 2.70
CA ALA A 254 -0.83 24.41 3.07
C ALA A 254 -2.06 23.50 3.18
N LEU A 255 -2.26 22.59 2.22
CA LEU A 255 -3.37 21.62 2.24
C LEU A 255 -3.27 20.64 3.42
N ARG A 256 -2.05 20.19 3.76
CA ARG A 256 -1.80 19.36 4.94
C ARG A 256 -2.16 20.09 6.24
N VAL A 257 -1.74 21.35 6.39
CA VAL A 257 -2.04 22.17 7.56
C VAL A 257 -3.54 22.40 7.70
N LEU A 258 -4.26 22.68 6.61
CA LEU A 258 -5.72 22.81 6.61
C LEU A 258 -6.44 21.55 7.11
N ARG A 259 -5.84 20.38 6.92
CA ARG A 259 -6.34 19.09 7.40
C ARG A 259 -5.85 18.69 8.80
N GLY A 260 -5.14 19.57 9.48
CA GLY A 260 -4.57 19.29 10.82
C GLY A 260 -3.34 18.37 10.79
N LYS A 261 -2.62 18.29 9.67
CA LYS A 261 -1.32 17.62 9.55
C LYS A 261 -0.18 18.64 9.53
N GLU A 262 1.03 18.18 9.84
CA GLU A 262 2.23 19.02 9.75
C GLU A 262 2.58 19.35 8.29
N SER A 263 3.24 20.51 8.11
CA SER A 263 3.89 20.90 6.85
C SER A 263 4.89 19.83 6.40
N LEU A 264 5.16 19.75 5.11
CA LEU A 264 6.18 18.85 4.60
C LEU A 264 7.57 19.22 5.14
N PHE A 265 8.33 18.23 5.57
CA PHE A 265 9.69 18.39 6.07
C PHE A 265 10.61 17.26 5.59
N VAL A 266 11.91 17.50 5.50
CA VAL A 266 12.89 16.45 5.23
C VAL A 266 13.34 15.89 6.57
N GLU A 267 13.21 14.58 6.79
CA GLU A 267 13.81 13.90 7.94
C GLU A 267 15.34 13.98 7.80
N GLY A 268 15.99 14.58 8.81
CA GLY A 268 17.45 14.77 8.87
C GLY A 268 18.21 13.51 9.27
#